data_AF-A0AAW0T2U2-F1
#
_entry.id   AF-A0AAW0T2U2-F1
#
_cell.length_a   1.000
_cell.length_b   1.000
_cell.length_c   1.000
_cell.angle_alpha   90.00
_cell.angle_beta   90.00
_cell.angle_gamma   90.00
#
_symmetry.space_group_name_H-M   'P 1'
#
loop_
_entity.id
_entity.type
_entity.pdbx_description
1 polymer ?
#
loop_
_entity_poly.entity_id
_entity_poly.type
_entity_poly.pdbx_seq_one_letter_code
_entity_poly.pdbx_strand_id
1 'polypeptide(L)'
;MMTMCGVAALLAVGVTAYPTGAPSSVCDDPFMEPTYHRDYLNATGYNNTNQYTLRSSPAEGRPGIVEVTLTGAPFKGFVVRASTPGENNEGEFIVDEDSQFHALHCSSNENAAVTHSSPEFKSSVKLLWRDNNSGNHVFQATVVPTIETYVINIFES
;
A
#
# COMPACT_ATOMS: atom_id res chain seq x y z
N MET A 1 32.01 -15.20 49.28
CA MET A 1 31.73 -15.70 47.92
C MET A 1 30.32 -16.27 47.92
N MET A 2 29.35 -15.50 47.42
CA MET A 2 27.98 -15.95 47.19
C MET A 2 27.64 -15.59 45.75
N THR A 3 27.38 -16.62 44.97
CA THR A 3 27.21 -16.62 43.52
C THR A 3 25.92 -15.91 43.14
N MET A 4 26.01 -14.81 42.38
CA MET A 4 24.86 -14.16 41.73
C MET A 4 24.42 -15.00 40.53
N CYS A 5 23.26 -15.65 40.62
CA CYS A 5 22.54 -16.17 39.45
C CYS A 5 21.94 -14.99 38.68
N GLY A 6 22.63 -14.54 37.64
CA GLY A 6 22.10 -13.56 36.69
C GLY A 6 20.98 -14.18 35.86
N VAL A 7 19.75 -13.72 36.06
CA VAL A 7 18.63 -14.01 35.16
C VAL A 7 18.80 -13.10 33.95
N ALA A 8 19.24 -13.67 32.84
CA ALA A 8 19.28 -12.97 31.56
C ALA A 8 17.84 -12.85 31.02
N ALA A 9 17.21 -11.70 31.26
CA ALA A 9 15.94 -11.36 30.65
C ALA A 9 16.18 -11.04 29.16
N LEU A 10 15.83 -11.98 28.29
CA LEU A 10 15.72 -11.76 26.85
C LEU A 10 14.61 -10.75 26.58
N LEU A 11 14.98 -9.49 26.37
CA LEU A 11 14.09 -8.47 25.82
C LEU A 11 13.87 -8.79 24.34
N ALA A 12 12.81 -9.55 24.04
CA ALA A 12 12.29 -9.64 22.70
C ALA A 12 11.71 -8.26 22.32
N VAL A 13 12.51 -7.46 21.61
CA VAL A 13 12.01 -6.23 20.97
C VAL A 13 11.07 -6.68 19.87
N GLY A 14 9.78 -6.77 20.19
CA GLY A 14 8.74 -6.94 19.19
C GLY A 14 8.84 -5.76 18.24
N VAL A 15 9.21 -6.03 17.00
CA VAL A 15 9.22 -5.00 15.97
C VAL A 15 7.77 -4.62 15.73
N THR A 16 7.37 -3.49 16.29
CA THR A 16 6.09 -2.88 15.98
C THR A 16 6.15 -2.40 14.55
N ALA A 17 5.43 -3.08 13.65
CA ALA A 17 5.15 -2.53 12.33
C ALA A 17 4.53 -1.15 12.52
N TYR A 18 5.17 -0.10 12.00
CA TYR A 18 4.71 1.26 12.18
C TYR A 18 3.34 1.42 11.49
N PRO A 19 2.28 1.82 12.20
CA PRO A 19 0.92 1.95 11.65
C PRO A 19 0.77 3.17 10.71
N THR A 20 1.86 3.85 10.37
CA THR A 20 1.83 5.14 9.67
C THR A 20 1.60 5.03 8.16
N GLY A 21 1.61 3.82 7.60
CA GLY A 21 1.52 3.62 6.16
C GLY A 21 2.86 3.85 5.44
N ALA A 22 2.83 3.73 4.10
CA ALA A 22 4.00 4.03 3.28
C ALA A 22 4.30 5.55 3.28
N PRO A 23 5.58 5.97 3.24
CA PRO A 23 5.93 7.37 3.08
C PRO A 23 5.70 7.86 1.65
N SER A 24 5.48 9.17 1.49
CA SER A 24 5.23 9.78 0.17
C SER A 24 6.32 9.50 -0.87
N SER A 25 7.57 9.31 -0.44
CA SER A 25 8.70 8.97 -1.33
C SER A 25 8.52 7.65 -2.09
N VAL A 26 7.69 6.73 -1.59
CA VAL A 26 7.35 5.49 -2.29
C VAL A 26 6.46 5.77 -3.51
N CYS A 27 5.69 6.85 -3.51
CA CYS A 27 4.80 7.16 -4.61
C CYS A 27 5.56 7.56 -5.89
N ASP A 28 6.72 8.19 -5.74
CA ASP A 28 7.54 8.62 -6.88
C ASP A 28 8.43 7.48 -7.43
N ASP A 29 8.55 6.37 -6.69
CA ASP A 29 9.24 5.18 -7.17
C ASP A 29 8.40 4.47 -8.26
N PRO A 30 8.95 4.17 -9.44
CA PRO A 30 8.19 3.51 -10.52
C PRO A 30 7.57 2.17 -10.12
N PHE A 31 8.18 1.46 -9.17
CA PHE A 31 7.76 0.14 -8.71
C PHE A 31 7.05 0.19 -7.35
N MET A 32 6.97 1.37 -6.72
CA MET A 32 6.50 1.58 -5.35
C MET A 32 7.18 0.61 -4.37
N GLU A 33 8.50 0.47 -4.46
CA GLU A 33 9.24 -0.39 -3.55
C GLU A 33 9.21 0.14 -2.11
N PRO A 34 8.93 -0.72 -1.12
CA PRO A 34 8.90 -0.30 0.28
C PRO A 34 10.35 -0.14 0.80
N THR A 35 10.96 1.01 0.51
CA THR A 35 12.39 1.29 0.76
C THR A 35 12.85 1.07 2.20
N TYR A 36 11.99 1.30 3.19
CA TYR A 36 12.29 1.08 4.62
C TYR A 36 12.30 -0.39 5.03
N HIS A 37 11.74 -1.28 4.22
CA HIS A 37 11.88 -2.72 4.45
C HIS A 37 13.26 -3.23 4.04
N ARG A 38 14.05 -2.45 3.28
CA ARG A 38 15.42 -2.85 2.89
C ARG A 38 16.40 -2.91 4.07
N ASP A 39 16.08 -2.23 5.18
CA ASP A 39 16.84 -2.32 6.44
C ASP A 39 16.60 -3.66 7.16
N TYR A 40 15.51 -4.37 6.83
CA TYR A 40 15.43 -5.80 7.07
C TYR A 40 16.30 -6.48 6.03
N LEU A 41 17.46 -6.96 6.46
CA LEU A 41 18.55 -7.50 5.64
C LEU A 41 18.16 -8.58 4.62
N ASN A 42 16.91 -9.05 4.58
CA ASN A 42 16.41 -10.09 3.69
C ASN A 42 15.05 -9.77 3.03
N ALA A 43 14.58 -8.51 3.05
CA ALA A 43 13.31 -8.19 2.41
C ALA A 43 13.35 -8.52 0.91
N THR A 44 12.48 -9.45 0.48
CA THR A 44 12.50 -9.97 -0.88
C THR A 44 11.28 -9.48 -1.66
N GLY A 45 11.55 -8.72 -2.72
CA GLY A 45 10.56 -8.30 -3.71
C GLY A 45 10.41 -9.34 -4.81
N TYR A 46 9.18 -9.57 -5.26
CA TYR A 46 8.93 -10.41 -6.43
C TYR A 46 7.73 -9.91 -7.25
N ASN A 47 7.74 -10.23 -8.54
CA ASN A 47 6.70 -9.87 -9.50
C ASN A 47 5.74 -11.05 -9.72
N ASN A 48 5.17 -11.58 -8.63
CA ASN A 48 4.24 -12.72 -8.66
C ASN A 48 2.83 -12.22 -8.32
N THR A 49 2.15 -11.71 -9.34
CA THR A 49 0.81 -11.13 -9.21
C THR A 49 -0.28 -12.19 -9.06
N ASN A 50 0.00 -13.49 -9.26
CA ASN A 50 -1.01 -14.55 -9.19
C ASN A 50 -1.72 -14.69 -7.83
N GLN A 51 -1.16 -14.09 -6.77
CA GLN A 51 -1.74 -14.10 -5.42
C GLN A 51 -2.61 -12.88 -5.10
N TYR A 52 -2.57 -11.86 -5.96
CA TYR A 52 -3.18 -10.55 -5.71
C TYR A 52 -3.82 -10.01 -6.98
N THR A 53 -5.09 -9.62 -6.89
CA THR A 53 -5.83 -9.07 -8.02
C THR A 53 -6.24 -7.64 -7.70
N LEU A 54 -5.93 -6.73 -8.61
CA LEU A 54 -6.38 -5.35 -8.60
C LEU A 54 -7.41 -5.18 -9.70
N ARG A 55 -8.59 -4.67 -9.34
CA ARG A 55 -9.68 -4.42 -10.29
C ARG A 55 -10.27 -3.05 -10.02
N SER A 56 -10.69 -2.36 -11.06
CA SER A 56 -11.53 -1.17 -10.90
C SER A 56 -12.88 -1.35 -11.59
N SER A 57 -13.86 -0.59 -11.12
CA SER A 57 -15.17 -0.49 -11.73
C SER A 57 -15.84 0.83 -11.34
N PRO A 58 -16.75 1.38 -12.16
CA PRO A 58 -17.55 2.51 -11.74
C PRO A 58 -18.29 2.21 -10.44
N ALA A 59 -18.23 3.13 -9.47
CA ALA A 59 -18.95 2.96 -8.21
C ALA A 59 -20.47 3.12 -8.42
N GLU A 60 -21.24 2.16 -7.93
CA GLU A 60 -22.68 2.11 -8.13
C GLU A 60 -23.36 3.37 -7.53
N GLY A 61 -24.17 4.03 -8.35
CA GLY A 61 -24.89 5.25 -7.95
C GLY A 61 -24.01 6.47 -7.69
N ARG A 62 -22.71 6.43 -8.03
CA ARG A 62 -21.76 7.54 -7.82
C ARG A 62 -21.03 7.92 -9.11
N PRO A 63 -21.63 8.75 -9.98
CA PRO A 63 -20.99 9.23 -11.20
C PRO A 63 -19.63 9.90 -10.91
N GLY A 64 -18.62 9.60 -11.73
CA GLY A 64 -17.26 10.14 -11.56
C GLY A 64 -16.45 9.47 -10.44
N ILE A 65 -17.00 8.45 -9.77
CA ILE A 65 -16.28 7.67 -8.76
C ILE A 65 -16.00 6.28 -9.29
N VAL A 66 -14.76 5.82 -9.09
CA VAL A 66 -14.29 4.48 -9.42
C VAL A 66 -13.98 3.75 -8.13
N GLU A 67 -14.56 2.56 -7.95
CA GLU A 67 -14.20 1.64 -6.88
C GLU A 67 -13.02 0.79 -7.34
N VAL A 68 -11.89 0.92 -6.63
CA VAL A 68 -10.67 0.13 -6.84
C VAL A 68 -10.58 -0.91 -5.75
N THR A 69 -10.58 -2.18 -6.13
CA THR A 69 -10.56 -3.31 -5.22
C THR A 69 -9.26 -4.09 -5.38
N LEU A 70 -8.48 -4.18 -4.31
CA LEU A 70 -7.32 -5.05 -4.20
C LEU A 70 -7.69 -6.24 -3.32
N THR A 71 -7.54 -7.45 -3.85
CA THR A 71 -7.88 -8.72 -3.18
C THR A 71 -6.74 -9.72 -3.29
N GLY A 72 -6.65 -10.67 -2.37
CA GLY A 72 -5.63 -11.73 -2.46
C GLY A 72 -5.39 -12.49 -1.16
N ALA A 73 -4.24 -13.15 -1.10
CA ALA A 73 -3.73 -13.77 0.13
C ALA A 73 -3.56 -12.73 1.25
N PRO A 74 -3.62 -13.09 2.55
CA PRO A 74 -3.55 -12.09 3.63
C PRO A 74 -2.32 -11.18 3.56
N PHE A 75 -2.54 -9.88 3.75
CA PHE A 75 -1.50 -8.85 3.74
C PHE A 75 -1.68 -7.79 4.81
N LYS A 76 -0.59 -7.13 5.22
CA LYS A 76 -0.61 -6.10 6.27
C LYS A 76 -0.57 -4.69 5.67
N GLY A 77 0.35 -4.48 4.74
CA GLY A 77 0.55 -3.20 4.07
C GLY A 77 0.23 -3.26 2.58
N PHE A 78 -0.06 -2.10 2.01
CA PHE A 78 -0.20 -1.93 0.58
C PHE A 78 0.06 -0.48 0.19
N VAL A 79 0.35 -0.26 -1.08
CA VAL A 79 0.25 1.03 -1.77
C VAL A 79 -0.49 0.77 -3.06
N VAL A 80 -1.52 1.58 -3.36
CA VAL A 80 -2.17 1.61 -4.67
C VAL A 80 -1.99 3.01 -5.22
N ARG A 81 -1.49 3.11 -6.45
CA ARG A 81 -1.27 4.37 -7.17
C ARG A 81 -2.09 4.37 -8.45
N ALA A 82 -2.72 5.49 -8.74
CA ALA A 82 -3.27 5.77 -10.06
C ALA A 82 -2.15 6.31 -10.96
N SER A 83 -2.10 5.85 -12.20
CA SER A 83 -1.21 6.40 -13.23
C SER A 83 -2.00 6.62 -14.51
N THR A 84 -1.78 7.76 -15.16
CA THR A 84 -2.26 8.07 -16.50
C THR A 84 -1.03 8.00 -17.41
N PRO A 85 -0.97 7.05 -18.36
CA PRO A 85 0.14 6.97 -19.29
C PRO A 85 0.27 8.27 -20.09
N GLY A 86 1.30 9.06 -19.82
CA GLY A 86 1.65 10.26 -20.61
C GLY A 86 1.07 11.59 -20.14
N GLU A 87 0.31 11.65 -19.04
CA GLU A 87 -0.29 12.88 -18.53
C GLU A 87 -0.20 12.98 -16.99
N ASN A 88 -0.46 14.18 -16.45
CA ASN A 88 -0.71 14.33 -15.03
C ASN A 88 -1.96 13.52 -14.66
N ASN A 89 -1.89 12.72 -13.60
CA ASN A 89 -3.08 12.08 -13.05
C ASN A 89 -4.06 13.17 -12.67
N GLU A 90 -5.24 13.25 -13.29
CA GLU A 90 -6.16 14.35 -12.99
C GLU A 90 -7.19 14.01 -11.90
N GLY A 91 -7.17 12.79 -11.35
CA GLY A 91 -8.06 12.37 -10.26
C GLY A 91 -7.38 12.33 -8.88
N GLU A 92 -8.10 11.84 -7.87
CA GLU A 92 -7.57 11.69 -6.51
C GLU A 92 -8.24 10.55 -5.75
N PHE A 93 -7.50 9.91 -4.84
CA PHE A 93 -8.10 8.96 -3.90
C PHE A 93 -8.91 9.69 -2.84
N ILE A 94 -10.14 9.23 -2.63
CA ILE A 94 -11.02 9.70 -1.57
C ILE A 94 -10.74 8.86 -0.32
N VAL A 95 -10.24 9.53 0.71
CA VAL A 95 -9.89 8.93 2.00
C VAL A 95 -10.60 9.74 3.09
N ASP A 96 -11.60 9.13 3.73
CA ASP A 96 -12.31 9.75 4.85
C ASP A 96 -11.44 9.70 6.12
N GLU A 97 -11.66 10.62 7.07
CA GLU A 97 -10.90 10.70 8.32
C GLU A 97 -11.01 9.40 9.16
N ASP A 98 -12.12 8.69 9.07
CA ASP A 98 -12.37 7.42 9.76
C ASP A 98 -11.89 6.19 8.96
N SER A 99 -11.29 6.39 7.78
CA SER A 99 -10.86 5.27 6.94
C SER A 99 -9.57 4.62 7.48
N GLN A 100 -9.40 3.33 7.19
CA GLN A 100 -8.18 2.59 7.54
C GLN A 100 -7.03 2.84 6.54
N PHE A 101 -7.05 4.01 5.88
CA PHE A 101 -6.19 4.34 4.76
C PHE A 101 -5.63 5.76 4.89
N HIS A 102 -4.51 6.01 4.23
CA HIS A 102 -3.91 7.33 4.09
C HIS A 102 -3.67 7.62 2.61
N ALA A 103 -4.12 8.79 2.14
CA ALA A 103 -3.72 9.28 0.83
C ALA A 103 -2.25 9.75 0.88
N LEU A 104 -1.52 9.54 -0.21
CA LEU A 104 -0.15 9.97 -0.40
C LEU A 104 -0.10 11.04 -1.47
N HIS A 105 0.57 12.14 -1.14
CA HIS A 105 0.91 13.17 -2.10
C HIS A 105 2.15 12.73 -2.89
N CYS A 106 2.01 12.72 -4.21
CA CYS A 106 3.05 12.31 -5.15
C CYS A 106 3.54 13.54 -5.91
N SER A 107 4.77 13.55 -6.41
CA SER A 107 5.34 14.72 -7.08
C SER A 107 4.52 15.25 -8.26
N SER A 108 3.74 14.38 -8.92
CA SER A 108 2.90 14.73 -10.06
C SER A 108 1.46 15.12 -9.71
N ASN A 109 0.94 14.73 -8.54
CA ASN A 109 -0.44 15.01 -8.14
C ASN A 109 -0.68 14.69 -6.64
N GLU A 110 -1.53 15.49 -6.01
CA GLU A 110 -2.02 15.26 -4.66
C GLU A 110 -2.88 13.99 -4.63
N ASN A 111 -2.79 13.23 -3.53
CA ASN A 111 -3.64 12.07 -3.28
C ASN A 111 -3.67 11.05 -4.43
N ALA A 112 -2.61 10.97 -5.25
CA ALA A 112 -2.54 10.08 -6.41
C ALA A 112 -2.20 8.62 -6.02
N ALA A 113 -1.85 8.39 -4.76
CA ALA A 113 -1.72 7.06 -4.19
C ALA A 113 -2.40 6.98 -2.81
N VAL A 114 -2.64 5.76 -2.36
CA VAL A 114 -3.23 5.45 -1.07
C VAL A 114 -2.56 4.24 -0.44
N THR A 115 -2.38 4.27 0.88
CA THR A 115 -1.74 3.22 1.68
C THR A 115 -2.57 2.89 2.91
N HIS A 116 -2.23 1.79 3.59
CA HIS A 116 -2.81 1.41 4.87
C HIS A 116 -2.50 2.40 6.02
N SER A 117 -3.40 2.49 7.02
CA SER A 117 -3.17 3.19 8.30
C SER A 117 -3.11 2.23 9.51
N SER A 118 -3.15 0.92 9.24
CA SER A 118 -3.17 -0.11 10.28
C SER A 118 -2.42 -1.36 9.85
N PRO A 119 -1.61 -1.99 10.74
CA PRO A 119 -0.86 -3.20 10.44
C PRO A 119 -1.70 -4.48 10.47
N GLU A 120 -3.02 -4.37 10.73
CA GLU A 120 -3.93 -5.51 10.76
C GLU A 120 -3.98 -6.23 9.41
N PHE A 121 -4.18 -7.55 9.47
CA PHE A 121 -4.30 -8.37 8.27
C PHE A 121 -5.57 -8.02 7.47
N LYS A 122 -5.39 -7.99 6.16
CA LYS A 122 -6.43 -7.70 5.16
C LYS A 122 -6.35 -8.78 4.07
N SER A 123 -7.49 -9.16 3.53
CA SER A 123 -7.56 -10.00 2.31
C SER A 123 -8.23 -9.27 1.15
N SER A 124 -8.86 -8.13 1.45
CA SER A 124 -9.52 -7.25 0.49
C SER A 124 -9.46 -5.82 1.02
N VAL A 125 -9.21 -4.86 0.14
CA VAL A 125 -9.41 -3.43 0.40
C VAL A 125 -10.20 -2.82 -0.74
N LYS A 126 -11.08 -1.88 -0.39
CA LYS A 126 -11.88 -1.12 -1.33
C LYS A 126 -11.50 0.35 -1.17
N LEU A 127 -11.12 0.95 -2.28
CA LEU A 127 -10.63 2.32 -2.36
C LEU A 127 -11.51 3.06 -3.34
N LEU A 128 -11.71 4.36 -3.11
CA LEU A 128 -12.51 5.20 -3.98
C LEU A 128 -11.59 6.19 -4.68
N TRP A 129 -11.70 6.25 -5.99
CA TRP A 129 -10.99 7.20 -6.85
C TRP A 129 -12.00 8.16 -7.46
N ARG A 130 -11.74 9.47 -7.32
CA ARG A 130 -12.49 10.51 -8.01
C ARG A 130 -11.81 10.77 -9.35
N ASP A 131 -12.51 10.48 -10.43
CA ASP A 131 -12.04 10.78 -11.78
C ASP A 131 -12.54 12.18 -12.20
N ASN A 132 -11.63 13.15 -12.28
CA ASN A 132 -12.01 14.53 -12.62
C ASN A 132 -12.05 14.81 -14.12
N ASN A 133 -11.54 13.91 -14.99
CA ASN A 133 -11.49 14.19 -16.44
C ASN A 133 -11.85 13.00 -17.35
N SER A 134 -12.50 11.97 -16.79
CA SER A 134 -12.94 10.79 -17.57
C SER A 134 -11.80 10.15 -18.37
N GLY A 135 -10.57 10.29 -17.87
CA GLY A 135 -9.35 9.86 -18.53
C GLY A 135 -9.10 8.37 -18.35
N ASN A 136 -8.28 7.80 -19.23
CA ASN A 136 -7.79 6.43 -19.06
C ASN A 136 -6.79 6.40 -17.91
N HIS A 137 -7.27 6.14 -16.70
CA HIS A 137 -6.43 5.85 -15.55
C HIS A 137 -6.16 4.34 -15.50
N VAL A 138 -4.94 3.98 -15.10
CA VAL A 138 -4.58 2.60 -14.75
C VAL A 138 -4.13 2.57 -13.31
N PHE A 139 -4.51 1.52 -12.60
CA PHE A 139 -4.04 1.32 -11.23
C PHE A 139 -2.87 0.33 -11.17
N GLN A 140 -1.92 0.63 -10.30
CA GLN A 140 -0.82 -0.26 -9.93
C GLN A 140 -0.80 -0.39 -8.41
N ALA A 141 -0.42 -1.57 -7.93
CA ALA A 141 -0.29 -1.84 -6.51
C ALA A 141 1.03 -2.52 -6.15
N THR A 142 1.46 -2.25 -4.93
CA THR A 142 2.45 -3.00 -4.18
C THR A 142 1.82 -3.50 -2.90
N VAL A 143 2.03 -4.78 -2.56
CA VAL A 143 1.48 -5.42 -1.38
C VAL A 143 2.60 -5.91 -0.46
N VAL A 144 2.41 -5.75 0.84
CA VAL A 144 3.37 -6.17 1.88
C VAL A 144 2.69 -7.21 2.79
N PRO A 145 2.87 -8.52 2.49
CA PRO A 145 2.31 -9.58 3.32
C PRO A 145 2.94 -9.62 4.72
N THR A 146 4.25 -9.43 4.78
CA THR A 146 5.06 -9.43 5.99
C THR A 146 6.15 -8.37 5.89
N ILE A 147 6.84 -8.07 6.98
CA ILE A 147 7.96 -7.12 6.95
C ILE A 147 9.13 -7.59 6.06
N GLU A 148 9.21 -8.90 5.77
CA GLU A 148 10.29 -9.55 5.02
C GLU A 148 9.96 -9.78 3.53
N THR A 149 8.72 -9.55 3.11
CA THR A 149 8.29 -9.90 1.74
C THR A 149 7.36 -8.84 1.20
N TYR A 150 7.52 -8.52 -0.09
CA TYR A 150 6.60 -7.63 -0.79
C TYR A 150 6.40 -8.06 -2.25
N VAL A 151 5.25 -7.71 -2.80
CA VAL A 151 4.86 -8.01 -4.19
C VAL A 151 4.62 -6.70 -4.91
N ILE A 152 5.40 -6.44 -5.95
CA ILE A 152 5.30 -5.23 -6.78
C ILE A 152 4.60 -5.55 -8.10
N ASN A 153 4.31 -4.50 -8.88
CA ASN A 153 3.80 -4.61 -10.26
C ASN A 153 2.48 -5.37 -10.39
N ILE A 154 1.63 -5.28 -9.37
CA ILE A 154 0.24 -5.74 -9.48
C ILE A 154 -0.50 -4.68 -10.26
N PHE A 155 -0.74 -4.94 -11.54
CA PHE A 155 -1.52 -4.05 -12.40
C PHE A 155 -3.00 -4.43 -12.37
N GLU A 156 -3.83 -3.44 -12.66
CA GLU A 156 -5.25 -3.64 -12.89
C GLU A 156 -5.50 -4.65 -14.03
N SER A 157 -6.45 -5.57 -13.80
CA SER A 157 -6.84 -6.63 -14.74
C SER A 157 -8.27 -6.51 -15.23
#